data_AF-A0ABD4PIB3-F1
#
_entry.id   AF-A0ABD4PIB3-F1
#
_cell.length_a   1.000
_cell.length_b   1.000
_cell.length_c   1.000
_cell.angle_alpha   90.00
_cell.angle_beta   90.00
_cell.angle_gamma   90.00
#
_symmetry.space_group_name_H-M   'P 1'
#
loop_
_entity.id
_entity.type
_entity.pdbx_description
1 polymer ?
#
loop_
_entity_poly.entity_id
_entity_poly.type
_entity_poly.pdbx_seq_one_letter_code
_entity_poly.pdbx_strand_id
1 'polypeptide(L)'
;MTYKYNPFWQQRIRETVLRALDVHPRLTALRVDLRLPDVPAATDAAVISRFINALKARIDAYQKRKRREGKRVHPTTLHYAWAREFGELKGKKHYHLLLLVNRDTWCRAGDYRAPGSLAGMIKQAWCSALGVDA
;
A
#
# COMPACT_ATOMS: atom_id res chain seq x y z
N MET A 1 2.41 -16.37 -25.20
CA MET A 1 3.26 -16.58 -24.01
C MET A 1 2.46 -17.34 -22.97
N THR A 2 2.89 -18.55 -22.63
CA THR A 2 2.26 -19.33 -21.54
C THR A 2 2.95 -18.91 -20.24
N TYR A 3 2.27 -18.08 -19.43
CA TYR A 3 2.80 -17.68 -18.13
C TYR A 3 2.77 -18.87 -17.18
N LYS A 4 3.93 -19.28 -16.67
CA LYS A 4 4.04 -20.30 -15.62
C LYS A 4 3.96 -19.60 -14.26
N TYR A 5 2.81 -19.72 -13.60
CA TYR A 5 2.64 -19.19 -12.26
C TYR A 5 3.25 -20.13 -11.22
N ASN A 6 3.75 -19.56 -10.12
CA ASN A 6 4.19 -20.34 -8.97
C ASN A 6 2.99 -20.62 -8.04
N PRO A 7 2.57 -21.89 -7.86
CA PRO A 7 1.38 -22.23 -7.08
C PRO A 7 1.47 -21.79 -5.61
N PHE A 8 2.66 -21.82 -5.02
CA PHE A 8 2.88 -21.37 -3.64
C PHE A 8 2.53 -19.88 -3.49
N TRP A 9 3.05 -19.02 -4.37
CA TRP A 9 2.77 -17.59 -4.30
C TRP A 9 1.30 -17.27 -4.60
N GLN A 10 0.67 -18.00 -5.53
CA GLN A 10 -0.76 -17.87 -5.78
C GLN A 10 -1.59 -18.20 -4.52
N GLN A 11 -1.25 -19.29 -3.83
CA GLN A 11 -1.91 -19.68 -2.59
C GLN A 11 -1.74 -18.60 -1.51
N ARG A 12 -0.52 -18.08 -1.30
CA ARG A 12 -0.26 -17.04 -0.29
C ARG A 12 -1.02 -15.73 -0.56
N ILE A 13 -1.11 -15.33 -1.83
CA ILE A 13 -1.90 -14.16 -2.22
C ILE A 13 -3.39 -14.42 -1.98
N ARG A 14 -3.90 -15.60 -2.37
CA ARG A 14 -5.29 -16.00 -2.13
C ARG A 14 -5.65 -15.98 -0.64
N GLU A 15 -4.82 -16.59 0.21
CA GLU A 15 -5.01 -16.59 1.67
C GLU A 15 -5.05 -15.16 2.22
N THR A 16 -4.20 -14.27 1.72
CA THR A 16 -4.17 -12.86 2.13
C THR A 16 -5.47 -12.15 1.77
N VAL A 17 -6.00 -12.40 0.57
CA VAL A 17 -7.29 -11.83 0.12
C VAL A 17 -8.45 -12.37 0.94
N LEU A 18 -8.47 -13.69 1.21
CA LEU A 18 -9.53 -14.31 2.02
C LEU A 18 -9.55 -13.75 3.44
N ARG A 19 -8.39 -13.65 4.10
CA ARG A 19 -8.29 -13.01 5.42
C ARG A 19 -8.75 -11.55 5.41
N ALA A 20 -8.44 -10.81 4.34
CA ALA A 20 -8.90 -9.44 4.20
C ALA A 20 -10.44 -9.37 4.07
N LEU A 21 -11.06 -10.34 3.38
CA LEU A 21 -12.52 -10.46 3.24
C LEU A 21 -13.20 -10.86 4.56
N ASP A 22 -12.55 -11.70 5.37
CA ASP A 22 -13.05 -12.07 6.71
C ASP A 22 -13.15 -10.84 7.63
N VAL A 23 -12.23 -9.88 7.48
CA VAL A 23 -12.23 -8.63 8.26
C VAL A 23 -13.14 -7.56 7.63
N HIS A 24 -13.11 -7.43 6.30
CA HIS A 24 -13.85 -6.43 5.54
C HIS A 24 -14.61 -7.09 4.38
N PRO A 25 -15.94 -7.33 4.51
CA PRO A 25 -16.73 -8.01 3.48
C PRO A 25 -16.72 -7.32 2.12
N ARG A 26 -16.42 -6.02 2.11
CA ARG A 26 -16.28 -5.20 0.89
C ARG A 26 -14.86 -4.65 0.85
N LEU A 27 -14.06 -5.15 -0.09
CA LEU A 27 -12.69 -4.69 -0.30
C LEU A 27 -12.56 -3.73 -1.48
N THR A 28 -11.68 -2.75 -1.33
CA THR A 28 -11.02 -2.08 -2.44
C THR A 28 -9.62 -2.66 -2.55
N ALA A 29 -9.31 -3.25 -3.70
CA ALA A 29 -8.00 -3.77 -4.05
C ALA A 29 -7.27 -2.78 -4.95
N LEU A 30 -6.05 -2.37 -4.57
CA LEU A 30 -5.22 -1.45 -5.33
C LEU A 30 -3.88 -2.09 -5.65
N ARG A 31 -3.51 -2.11 -6.94
CA ARG A 31 -2.12 -2.36 -7.33
C ARG A 31 -1.33 -1.05 -7.21
N VAL A 32 -0.19 -1.11 -6.53
CA VAL A 32 0.72 0.02 -6.37
C VAL A 32 2.12 -0.41 -6.78
N ASP A 33 2.74 0.40 -7.63
CA ASP A 33 4.09 0.18 -8.12
C ASP A 33 5.01 1.25 -7.53
N LEU A 34 5.85 0.86 -6.57
CA LEU A 34 6.80 1.76 -5.91
C LEU A 34 8.16 1.68 -6.62
N ARG A 35 8.63 2.83 -7.09
CA ARG A 35 9.93 2.97 -7.75
C ARG A 35 10.87 3.77 -6.88
N LEU A 36 12.12 3.32 -6.82
CA LEU A 36 13.19 4.08 -6.18
C LEU A 36 13.52 5.32 -7.02
N PRO A 37 13.79 6.47 -6.39
CA PRO A 37 14.12 7.68 -7.10
C PRO A 37 15.58 7.70 -7.56
N ASP A 38 15.91 8.67 -8.41
CA ASP A 38 17.27 8.91 -8.92
C ASP A 38 18.03 9.95 -8.08
N VAL A 39 17.49 10.30 -6.90
CA VAL A 39 18.09 11.22 -5.93
C VAL A 39 18.55 10.44 -4.68
N PRO A 40 19.45 11.01 -3.85
CA PRO A 40 19.80 10.42 -2.56
C PRO A 40 18.57 10.10 -1.73
N ALA A 41 18.39 8.83 -1.38
CA ALA A 41 17.24 8.33 -0.64
C ALA A 41 17.60 7.04 0.11
N ALA A 42 16.81 6.71 1.13
CA ALA A 42 16.95 5.46 1.86
C ALA A 42 16.42 4.28 1.01
N THR A 43 17.31 3.65 0.24
CA THR A 43 17.01 2.56 -0.72
C THR A 43 17.43 1.16 -0.24
N ASP A 44 17.65 1.03 1.06
CA ASP A 44 18.01 -0.22 1.74
C ASP A 44 16.89 -1.29 1.66
N ALA A 45 17.20 -2.52 2.07
CA ALA A 45 16.22 -3.61 2.04
C ALA A 45 15.01 -3.36 2.96
N ALA A 46 15.16 -2.53 3.99
CA ALA A 46 14.11 -2.23 4.96
C ALA A 46 13.10 -1.17 4.48
N VAL A 47 13.32 -0.52 3.33
CA VAL A 47 12.45 0.53 2.78
C VAL A 47 10.99 0.09 2.65
N ILE A 48 10.74 -1.16 2.25
CA ILE A 48 9.38 -1.69 2.11
C ILE A 48 8.68 -1.84 3.46
N SER A 49 9.41 -2.25 4.50
CA SER A 49 8.88 -2.34 5.86
C SER A 49 8.56 -0.95 6.42
N ARG A 50 9.44 0.04 6.18
CA ARG A 50 9.18 1.44 6.54
C ARG A 50 7.93 1.97 5.84
N PHE A 51 7.79 1.71 4.54
CA PHE A 51 6.61 2.10 3.76
C PHE A 51 5.31 1.53 4.35
N ILE A 52 5.26 0.22 4.59
CA ILE A 52 4.06 -0.42 5.14
C ILE A 52 3.71 0.14 6.53
N ASN A 53 4.70 0.33 7.40
CA ASN A 53 4.49 0.89 8.73
C ASN A 53 4.00 2.34 8.66
N ALA A 54 4.61 3.14 7.78
CA ALA A 54 4.22 4.52 7.52
C ALA A 54 2.80 4.64 6.96
N LEU A 55 2.36 3.70 6.12
CA LEU A 55 1.01 3.66 5.57
C LEU A 55 -0.02 3.23 6.63
N LYS A 56 0.28 2.19 7.43
CA LYS A 56 -0.57 1.77 8.56
C LYS A 56 -0.79 2.93 9.54
N ALA A 57 0.28 3.60 9.95
CA ALA A 57 0.21 4.74 10.86
C ALA A 57 -0.66 5.89 10.31
N ARG A 58 -0.58 6.16 8.99
CA ARG A 58 -1.42 7.17 8.33
C ARG A 58 -2.90 6.79 8.29
N ILE A 59 -3.21 5.53 8.00
CA ILE A 59 -4.58 5.00 8.04
C ILE A 59 -5.16 5.12 9.46
N ASP A 60 -4.38 4.78 10.48
CA ASP A 60 -4.81 4.90 11.88
C ASP A 60 -5.02 6.36 12.29
N ALA A 61 -4.11 7.25 11.90
CA ALA A 61 -4.23 8.68 12.14
C ALA A 61 -5.45 9.28 11.43
N TYR A 62 -5.72 8.87 10.19
CA TYR A 62 -6.92 9.27 9.44
C TYR A 62 -8.19 8.88 10.19
N GLN A 63 -8.29 7.62 10.64
CA GLN A 63 -9.45 7.12 11.36
C GLN A 63 -9.64 7.86 12.70
N LYS A 64 -8.56 8.07 13.46
CA LYS A 64 -8.59 8.83 14.72
C LYS A 64 -9.04 10.28 14.48
N ARG A 65 -8.52 10.95 13.45
CA ARG A 65 -8.89 12.32 13.10
C ARG A 65 -10.38 12.41 12.74
N LYS A 66 -10.89 11.52 11.89
CA LYS A 66 -12.31 11.51 11.50
C LYS A 66 -13.24 11.28 12.70
N ARG A 67 -12.87 10.40 13.64
CA ARG A 67 -13.61 10.21 14.90
C ARG A 67 -13.66 11.49 15.74
N ARG A 68 -12.51 12.18 15.89
CA ARG A 68 -12.42 13.46 16.61
C ARG A 68 -13.25 14.57 15.96
N GLU A 69 -13.35 14.57 14.64
CA GLU A 69 -14.21 15.48 13.86
C GLU A 69 -15.71 15.14 13.95
N GLY A 70 -16.11 14.11 14.72
CA GLY A 70 -17.50 13.65 14.79
C GLY A 70 -18.01 13.02 13.49
N LYS A 71 -17.12 12.70 12.55
CA LYS A 71 -17.48 12.10 11.25
C LYS A 71 -17.60 10.59 11.38
N ARG A 72 -18.52 10.00 10.61
CA ARG A 72 -18.64 8.54 10.49
C ARG A 72 -17.31 7.93 10.06
N VAL A 73 -16.89 6.88 10.74
CA VAL A 73 -15.68 6.11 10.43
C VAL A 73 -16.04 4.65 10.22
N HIS A 74 -15.66 4.13 9.05
CA HIS A 74 -15.64 2.70 8.79
C HIS A 74 -14.25 2.18 9.20
N PRO A 75 -14.16 1.25 10.17
CA PRO A 75 -12.87 0.70 10.55
C PRO A 75 -12.15 0.08 9.35
N THR A 76 -10.86 0.40 9.19
CA THR A 76 -10.02 -0.16 8.13
C THR A 76 -8.75 -0.76 8.72
N THR A 77 -8.48 -2.00 8.32
CA THR A 77 -7.23 -2.71 8.55
C THR A 77 -6.58 -2.99 7.21
N LEU A 78 -5.35 -2.51 7.03
CA LEU A 78 -4.59 -2.74 5.80
C LEU A 78 -4.11 -4.19 5.73
N HIS A 79 -4.55 -4.91 4.71
CA HIS A 79 -3.93 -6.17 4.28
C HIS A 79 -3.15 -5.92 2.99
N TYR A 80 -2.08 -6.68 2.78
CA TYR A 80 -1.22 -6.45 1.61
C TYR A 80 -0.41 -7.68 1.24
N ALA A 81 -0.04 -7.75 -0.04
CA ALA A 81 1.02 -8.60 -0.56
C ALA A 81 1.99 -7.74 -1.36
N TRP A 82 3.25 -8.12 -1.43
CA TRP A 82 4.23 -7.41 -2.24
C TRP A 82 5.23 -8.37 -2.88
N ALA A 83 5.75 -7.97 -4.03
CA ALA A 83 6.87 -8.60 -4.72
C ALA A 83 7.92 -7.52 -5.01
N ARG A 84 9.20 -7.92 -4.98
CA ARG A 84 10.32 -7.08 -5.40
C ARG A 84 10.86 -7.63 -6.70
N GLU A 85 11.05 -6.75 -7.64
CA GLU A 85 11.63 -7.04 -8.94
C GLU A 85 12.82 -6.09 -9.18
N PHE A 86 13.70 -6.48 -10.10
CA PHE A 86 14.81 -5.67 -10.56
C PHE A 86 14.54 -5.37 -12.04
N GLY A 87 14.41 -4.08 -12.37
CA GLY A 87 14.15 -3.67 -13.74
C GLY A 87 15.29 -4.09 -14.67
N GLU A 88 14.93 -4.65 -15.83
CA GLU A 88 15.87 -5.26 -16.78
C GLU A 88 16.94 -4.29 -17.30
N LEU A 89 16.56 -3.02 -17.54
CA LEU A 89 17.44 -2.04 -18.18
C LEU A 89 18.45 -1.39 -17.23
N LYS A 90 18.03 -1.04 -16.01
CA LYS A 90 18.85 -0.26 -15.06
C LYS A 90 19.17 -1.03 -13.77
N GLY A 91 18.72 -2.28 -13.63
CA GLY A 91 18.89 -3.08 -12.42
C GLY A 91 18.23 -2.47 -11.17
N LYS A 92 17.36 -1.46 -11.32
CA LYS A 92 16.75 -0.75 -10.20
C LYS A 92 15.68 -1.60 -9.57
N LYS A 93 15.68 -1.66 -8.23
CA LYS A 93 14.62 -2.32 -7.47
C LYS A 93 13.31 -1.56 -7.65
N HIS A 94 12.24 -2.28 -7.90
CA HIS A 94 10.88 -1.80 -7.79
C HIS A 94 10.04 -2.79 -7.02
N TYR A 95 8.99 -2.28 -6.39
CA TYR A 95 8.08 -3.08 -5.58
C TYR A 95 6.70 -3.02 -6.19
N HIS A 96 6.11 -4.19 -6.44
CA HIS A 96 4.71 -4.34 -6.82
C HIS A 96 3.92 -4.75 -5.59
N LEU A 97 2.88 -3.99 -5.25
CA LEU A 97 2.06 -4.22 -4.08
C LEU A 97 0.61 -4.42 -4.49
N LEU A 98 -0.05 -5.35 -3.80
CA LEU A 98 -1.49 -5.40 -3.69
C LEU A 98 -1.85 -4.85 -2.31
N LEU A 99 -2.58 -3.74 -2.26
CA LEU A 99 -3.15 -3.17 -1.04
C LEU A 99 -4.63 -3.48 -0.98
N LEU A 100 -5.11 -3.97 0.16
CA LEU A 100 -6.50 -4.33 0.40
C LEU A 100 -7.01 -3.54 1.60
N VAL A 101 -8.01 -2.70 1.35
CA VAL A 101 -8.62 -1.82 2.35
C VAL A 101 -10.14 -1.97 2.34
N ASN A 102 -10.79 -1.54 3.42
CA ASN A 102 -12.24 -1.51 3.49
C ASN A 102 -12.80 -0.54 2.44
N ARG A 103 -13.64 -1.06 1.53
CA ARG A 103 -14.29 -0.30 0.46
C ARG A 103 -15.17 0.82 1.00
N ASP A 104 -15.75 0.64 2.18
CA ASP A 104 -16.64 1.63 2.79
C ASP A 104 -15.86 2.82 3.38
N THR A 105 -14.54 2.68 3.56
CA THR A 105 -13.65 3.81 3.89
C THR A 105 -13.10 4.47 2.62
N TRP A 106 -12.60 3.66 1.68
CA TRP A 106 -12.09 4.13 0.39
C TRP A 106 -12.61 3.25 -0.74
N CYS A 107 -13.58 3.74 -1.50
CA CYS A 107 -14.08 3.05 -2.69
C CYS A 107 -13.14 3.17 -3.91
N ARG A 108 -12.18 4.11 -3.86
CA ARG A 108 -11.19 4.39 -4.91
C ARG A 108 -9.93 5.01 -4.28
N ALA A 109 -8.84 5.06 -5.04
CA ALA A 109 -7.58 5.66 -4.58
C ALA A 109 -7.71 7.16 -4.24
N GLY A 110 -8.39 7.93 -5.10
CA GLY A 110 -8.50 9.39 -4.97
C GLY A 110 -7.31 10.13 -5.58
N ASP A 111 -7.06 11.36 -5.11
CA ASP A 111 -6.07 12.28 -5.68
C ASP A 111 -4.76 12.29 -4.86
N TYR A 112 -3.60 12.17 -5.52
CA TYR A 112 -2.28 12.26 -4.91
C TYR A 112 -1.98 13.59 -4.22
N ARG A 113 -2.65 14.67 -4.63
CA ARG A 113 -2.54 16.02 -4.06
C ARG A 113 -3.41 16.21 -2.82
N ALA A 114 -4.32 15.28 -2.54
CA ALA A 114 -5.20 15.32 -1.37
C ALA A 114 -4.63 14.42 -0.25
N PRO A 115 -4.04 14.96 0.82
CA PRO A 115 -3.40 14.18 1.90
C PRO A 115 -4.34 13.18 2.60
N GLY A 116 -5.65 13.46 2.59
CA GLY A 116 -6.67 12.60 3.18
C GLY A 116 -7.18 11.48 2.26
N SER A 117 -6.76 11.45 0.99
CA SER A 117 -7.10 10.37 0.06
C SER A 117 -6.17 9.17 0.28
N LEU A 118 -6.58 7.99 -0.20
CA LEU A 118 -5.73 6.81 -0.13
C LEU A 118 -4.46 6.99 -0.98
N ALA A 119 -4.58 7.57 -2.17
CA ALA A 119 -3.46 7.90 -3.06
C ALA A 119 -2.46 8.86 -2.40
N GLY A 120 -2.96 9.91 -1.75
CA GLY A 120 -2.14 10.88 -1.02
C GLY A 120 -1.40 10.25 0.16
N MET A 121 -2.07 9.40 0.94
CA MET A 121 -1.42 8.67 2.04
C MET A 121 -0.37 7.68 1.55
N ILE A 122 -0.60 6.99 0.43
CA ILE A 122 0.39 6.10 -0.21
C ILE A 122 1.62 6.91 -0.64
N LYS A 123 1.43 8.03 -1.35
CA LYS A 123 2.53 8.92 -1.76
C LYS A 123 3.36 9.38 -0.57
N GLN A 124 2.69 9.92 0.46
CA GLN A 124 3.37 10.42 1.65
C GLN A 124 4.08 9.31 2.43
N ALA A 125 3.50 8.11 2.52
CA ALA A 125 4.15 6.97 3.14
C ALA A 125 5.41 6.57 2.38
N TRP A 126 5.38 6.63 1.05
CA TRP A 126 6.54 6.30 0.22
C TRP A 126 7.66 7.33 0.34
N CYS A 127 7.34 8.62 0.22
CA CYS A 127 8.32 9.68 0.41
C CYS A 127 8.94 9.61 1.82
N SER A 128 8.12 9.40 2.85
CA SER A 128 8.59 9.21 4.23
C SER A 128 9.49 7.98 4.41
N ALA A 129 9.20 6.87 3.74
CA ALA A 129 10.04 5.67 3.81
C ALA A 129 11.41 5.84 3.13
N LEU A 130 11.43 6.67 2.08
CA LEU A 130 12.63 7.06 1.34
C LEU A 130 13.43 8.18 2.01
N GLY A 131 12.85 8.89 2.99
CA GLY A 131 13.48 10.06 3.60
C GLY A 131 13.54 11.27 2.66
N VAL A 132 12.53 11.41 1.79
CA VAL A 132 12.40 12.54 0.85
C VAL A 132 11.08 13.27 1.07
N ASP A 133 10.99 14.49 0.56
CA ASP A 133 9.77 15.29 0.66
C ASP A 133 8.63 14.76 -0.22
N ALA A 134 7.41 14.99 0.24
CA ALA A 134 6.17 14.47 -0.36
C ALA A 134 5.52 15.45 -1.32
#